data_AF-K7QGZ0-F1
#
_entry.id   AF-K7QGZ0-F1
#
_cell.length_a   1.000
_cell.length_b   1.000
_cell.length_c   1.000
_cell.angle_alpha   90.00
_cell.angle_beta   90.00
_cell.angle_gamma   90.00
#
_symmetry.space_group_name_H-M   'P 1'
#
loop_
_entity.id
_entity.type
_entity.pdbx_description
1 polymer ?
#
loop_
_entity_poly.entity_id
_entity_poly.type
_entity_poly.pdbx_seq_one_letter_code
_entity_poly.pdbx_strand_id
1 'polypeptide(L)'
;MLLFVFLLVFFFLFCWLFFCIWGYFFLVVKEDLLSKVNSFESGFLSLVKVQNSFSIHFFVIMLMFVIFDLEVVMFLGLLVSDVSSLFAFFLLGFVLLGFYMEWGYGKLIWVV
;
A
#
# COMPACT_ATOMS: atom_id res chain seq x y z
N MET A 1 -28.36 -20.71 -26.66
CA MET A 1 -28.42 -19.48 -27.49
C MET A 1 -28.00 -18.23 -26.70
N LEU A 2 -28.62 -17.93 -25.55
CA LEU A 2 -28.33 -16.72 -24.75
C LEU A 2 -26.87 -16.67 -24.22
N LEU A 3 -26.33 -17.79 -23.72
CA LEU A 3 -24.94 -17.86 -23.26
C LEU A 3 -23.92 -17.61 -24.39
N PHE A 4 -24.23 -18.05 -25.62
CA PHE A 4 -23.38 -17.80 -26.78
C PHE A 4 -23.38 -16.31 -27.18
N VAL A 5 -24.57 -15.67 -27.13
CA VAL A 5 -24.70 -14.22 -27.36
C VAL A 5 -23.94 -13.43 -26.29
N PHE A 6 -24.03 -13.84 -25.03
CA PHE A 6 -23.27 -13.23 -23.92
C PHE A 6 -21.76 -13.28 -24.20
N LEU A 7 -21.21 -14.46 -24.50
CA LEU A 7 -19.78 -14.61 -24.81
C LEU A 7 -19.32 -13.75 -25.99
N LEU A 8 -20.14 -13.64 -27.04
CA LEU A 8 -19.83 -12.76 -28.18
C LEU A 8 -19.76 -11.29 -27.78
N VAL A 9 -20.69 -10.81 -26.94
CA VAL A 9 -20.68 -9.43 -26.45
C VAL A 9 -19.40 -9.13 -25.67
N PHE A 10 -18.98 -10.03 -24.76
CA PHE A 10 -17.71 -9.87 -24.04
C PHE A 10 -16.50 -9.85 -24.96
N PHE A 11 -16.49 -10.68 -26.00
CA PHE A 11 -15.40 -10.71 -26.98
C PHE A 11 -15.29 -9.38 -27.74
N PHE A 12 -16.41 -8.81 -28.20
CA PHE A 12 -16.39 -7.51 -28.87
C PHE A 12 -15.97 -6.37 -27.95
N LEU A 13 -16.39 -6.38 -26.69
CA LEU A 13 -15.94 -5.39 -25.69
C LEU A 13 -14.44 -5.48 -25.46
N PHE A 14 -13.88 -6.68 -25.37
CA PHE A 14 -12.44 -6.88 -25.20
C PHE A 14 -11.64 -6.38 -26.41
N CYS A 15 -12.09 -6.71 -27.63
CA CYS A 15 -11.49 -6.21 -28.86
C CYS A 15 -11.54 -4.68 -28.98
N TRP A 16 -12.66 -4.07 -28.58
CA TRP A 16 -12.79 -2.62 -28.55
C TRP A 16 -11.76 -1.98 -27.62
N LEU A 17 -11.65 -2.48 -26.39
CA LEU A 17 -10.68 -1.98 -25.41
C LEU A 17 -9.25 -2.10 -25.92
N PHE A 18 -8.90 -3.25 -26.51
CA PHE A 18 -7.59 -3.46 -27.10
C PHE A 18 -7.30 -2.47 -28.23
N PHE A 19 -8.26 -2.25 -29.12
CA PHE A 19 -8.13 -1.29 -30.22
C PHE A 19 -7.96 0.14 -29.70
N CYS A 20 -8.71 0.55 -28.68
CA CYS A 20 -8.53 1.85 -28.03
C CYS A 20 -7.13 2.00 -27.46
N ILE A 21 -6.65 1.02 -26.66
CA ILE A 21 -5.31 1.05 -26.05
C ILE A 21 -4.23 1.14 -27.12
N TRP A 22 -4.36 0.36 -28.19
CA TRP A 22 -3.39 0.36 -29.27
C TRP A 22 -3.41 1.66 -30.07
N GLY A 23 -4.59 2.22 -30.33
CA GLY A 23 -4.75 3.56 -30.91
C GLY A 23 -4.10 4.65 -30.06
N TYR A 24 -4.26 4.60 -28.73
CA TYR A 24 -3.57 5.51 -27.82
C TYR A 24 -2.05 5.41 -27.95
N PHE A 25 -1.49 4.20 -28.03
CA PHE A 25 -0.05 4.03 -28.21
C PHE A 25 0.47 4.71 -29.50
N PHE A 26 -0.26 4.61 -30.60
CA PHE A 26 0.13 5.24 -31.87
C PHE A 26 -0.05 6.77 -31.88
N LEU A 27 -1.03 7.29 -31.12
CA LEU A 27 -1.30 8.73 -31.03
C LEU A 27 -0.36 9.47 -30.07
N VAL A 28 0.34 8.75 -29.18
CA VAL A 28 1.30 9.37 -28.27
C VAL A 28 2.54 9.83 -29.05
N VAL A 29 2.66 11.15 -29.21
CA VAL A 29 3.89 11.77 -29.69
C VAL A 29 4.93 11.75 -28.58
N LYS A 30 6.03 11.04 -28.82
CA LYS A 30 7.19 11.03 -27.91
C LYS A 30 8.12 12.16 -28.30
N GLU A 31 8.21 13.16 -27.43
CA GLU A 31 9.25 14.18 -27.49
C GLU A 31 10.33 13.85 -26.46
N ASP A 32 11.56 13.61 -26.92
CA ASP A 32 12.72 13.28 -26.09
C ASP A 32 13.45 14.56 -25.63
N LEU A 33 12.69 15.52 -25.11
CA LEU A 33 13.26 16.74 -24.54
C LEU A 33 13.95 16.42 -23.22
N LEU A 34 15.19 16.88 -23.06
CA LEU A 34 16.00 16.64 -21.86
C LEU A 34 15.33 17.17 -20.57
N SER A 35 14.53 18.24 -20.67
CA SER A 35 13.71 18.77 -19.58
C SER A 35 12.56 17.85 -19.16
N LYS A 36 12.09 16.97 -20.04
CA LYS A 36 11.05 15.98 -19.76
C LYS A 36 11.61 14.72 -19.11
N VAL A 37 12.88 14.41 -19.37
CA VAL A 37 13.56 13.21 -18.86
C VAL A 37 14.22 13.48 -17.50
N ASN A 38 14.61 14.72 -17.22
CA ASN A 38 15.25 15.09 -15.96
C ASN A 38 14.24 15.38 -14.83
N SER A 39 14.66 15.18 -13.58
CA SER A 39 13.89 15.58 -12.39
C SER A 39 13.71 17.09 -12.33
N PHE A 40 12.55 17.53 -11.85
CA PHE A 40 12.27 18.95 -11.65
C PHE A 40 13.00 19.48 -10.41
N GLU A 41 14.01 20.32 -10.61
CA GLU A 41 14.81 20.95 -9.56
C GLU A 41 14.53 22.46 -9.46
N SER A 42 13.28 22.89 -9.70
CA SER A 42 12.88 24.32 -9.71
C SER A 42 13.75 25.21 -10.60
N GLY A 43 14.24 24.68 -11.73
CA GLY A 43 15.08 25.42 -12.68
C GLY A 43 16.59 25.40 -12.38
N PHE A 44 17.02 24.71 -11.32
CA PHE A 44 18.43 24.55 -10.97
C PHE A 44 19.04 23.27 -11.56
N LEU A 45 20.38 23.22 -11.61
CA LEU A 45 21.12 22.00 -11.92
C LEU A 45 21.12 21.09 -10.69
N SER A 46 20.88 19.79 -10.87
CA SER A 46 20.98 18.82 -9.78
C SER A 46 22.42 18.75 -9.27
N LEU A 47 22.66 19.28 -8.07
CA LEU A 47 23.99 19.36 -7.47
C LEU A 47 24.45 18.03 -6.86
N VAL A 48 23.50 17.18 -6.44
CA VAL A 48 23.77 15.92 -5.71
C VAL A 48 22.76 14.85 -6.12
N LYS A 49 23.17 13.58 -6.12
CA LYS A 49 22.23 12.46 -6.26
C LYS A 49 21.25 12.46 -5.08
N VAL A 50 19.96 12.26 -5.34
CA VAL A 50 18.94 12.08 -4.31
C VAL A 50 19.13 10.70 -3.63
N GLN A 51 20.17 10.58 -2.82
CA GLN A 51 20.32 9.50 -1.85
C GLN A 51 19.92 10.09 -0.51
N ASN A 52 18.62 10.09 -0.23
CA ASN A 52 18.16 10.47 1.10
C ASN A 52 18.62 9.42 2.10
N SER A 53 19.17 9.90 3.22
CA SER A 53 19.35 9.07 4.40
C SER A 53 17.99 8.54 4.83
N PHE A 54 17.85 7.22 4.87
CA PHE A 54 16.62 6.59 5.31
C PHE A 54 16.37 6.92 6.78
N SER A 55 15.19 7.46 7.10
CA SER A 55 14.85 7.77 8.47
C SER A 55 14.49 6.49 9.23
N ILE A 56 15.13 6.27 10.37
CA ILE A 56 14.85 5.12 11.26
C ILE A 56 13.42 5.18 11.80
N HIS A 57 12.83 6.38 11.92
CA HIS A 57 11.45 6.56 12.36
C HIS A 57 10.43 5.83 11.47
N PHE A 58 10.50 5.99 10.14
CA PHE A 58 9.61 5.27 9.22
C PHE A 58 9.73 3.75 9.35
N PHE A 59 10.94 3.25 9.62
CA PHE A 59 11.16 1.82 9.83
C PHE A 59 10.48 1.31 11.09
N VAL A 60 10.61 2.02 12.21
CA VAL A 60 10.00 1.63 13.49
C VAL A 60 8.48 1.61 13.37
N ILE A 61 7.87 2.57 12.68
CA ILE A 61 6.43 2.63 12.43
C ILE A 61 5.97 1.43 11.59
N MET A 62 6.70 1.08 10.52
CA MET A 62 6.41 -0.09 9.69
C MET A 62 6.49 -1.40 10.49
N LEU A 63 7.50 -1.54 11.35
CA LEU A 63 7.68 -2.73 12.17
C LEU A 63 6.55 -2.88 13.20
N MET A 64 6.16 -1.78 13.84
CA MET A 64 5.01 -1.73 14.76
C MET A 64 3.71 -2.13 14.05
N PHE A 65 3.48 -1.63 12.83
CA PHE A 65 2.30 -1.99 12.05
C PHE A 65 2.21 -3.50 11.78
N VAL A 66 3.34 -4.15 11.41
CA VAL A 66 3.37 -5.60 11.16
C VAL A 66 3.07 -6.40 12.43
N ILE A 67 3.62 -5.99 13.57
CA ILE A 67 3.37 -6.66 14.86
C ILE A 67 1.89 -6.54 15.24
N PHE A 68 1.32 -5.33 15.14
CA PHE A 68 -0.07 -5.08 15.47
C PHE A 68 -1.04 -5.84 14.55
N ASP A 69 -0.74 -5.95 13.25
CA ASP A 69 -1.55 -6.73 12.31
C ASP A 69 -1.58 -8.22 12.69
N LEU A 70 -0.44 -8.79 13.09
CA LEU A 70 -0.38 -10.17 13.59
C LEU A 70 -1.17 -10.38 14.88
N GLU A 71 -1.14 -9.40 15.80
CA GLU A 71 -1.94 -9.45 17.04
C GLU A 71 -3.44 -9.45 16.76
N VAL A 72 -3.90 -8.65 15.79
CA VAL A 72 -5.30 -8.61 15.36
C VAL A 72 -5.71 -9.94 14.70
N VAL A 73 -4.85 -10.52 13.86
CA VAL A 73 -5.11 -11.84 13.27
C VAL A 73 -5.23 -12.92 14.35
N MET A 74 -4.35 -12.91 15.35
CA MET A 74 -4.44 -13.84 16.49
C MET A 74 -5.73 -13.63 17.28
N PHE A 75 -6.14 -12.38 17.52
CA PHE A 75 -7.39 -12.07 18.21
C PHE A 75 -8.63 -12.57 17.45
N LEU A 76 -8.68 -12.36 16.13
CA LEU A 76 -9.74 -12.87 15.27
C LEU A 76 -9.79 -14.41 15.26
N GLY A 77 -8.63 -15.07 15.22
CA GLY A 77 -8.54 -16.53 15.30
C GLY A 77 -9.17 -17.08 16.59
N LEU A 78 -8.91 -16.42 17.73
CA LEU A 78 -9.53 -16.80 19.00
C LEU A 78 -11.04 -16.62 18.99
N LEU A 79 -11.55 -15.50 18.45
CA LEU A 79 -13.00 -15.25 18.37
C LEU A 79 -13.74 -16.32 17.58
N VAL A 80 -13.12 -16.89 16.54
CA VAL A 80 -13.72 -17.95 15.71
C VAL A 80 -13.64 -19.33 16.38
N SER A 81 -12.65 -19.56 17.24
CA SER A 81 -12.34 -20.90 17.77
C SER A 81 -13.13 -21.33 19.02
N ASP A 82 -14.15 -20.56 19.45
CA ASP A 82 -14.96 -20.81 20.66
C ASP A 82 -14.12 -21.11 21.94
N VAL A 83 -12.88 -20.62 21.98
CA VAL A 83 -12.01 -20.69 23.15
C VAL A 83 -12.56 -19.83 24.27
N SER A 84 -12.25 -20.21 25.51
CA SER A 84 -12.76 -19.55 26.73
C SER A 84 -12.67 -18.02 26.63
N SER A 85 -13.78 -17.35 26.91
CA SER A 85 -13.89 -15.87 26.93
C SER A 85 -12.82 -15.19 27.80
N LEU A 86 -12.32 -15.90 28.82
CA LEU A 86 -11.20 -15.47 29.67
C LEU A 86 -9.91 -15.29 28.88
N PHE A 87 -9.58 -16.21 27.97
CA PHE A 87 -8.35 -16.12 27.17
C PHE A 87 -8.42 -14.98 26.15
N ALA A 88 -9.58 -14.78 25.52
CA ALA A 88 -9.82 -13.63 24.66
C ALA A 88 -9.69 -12.29 25.43
N PHE A 89 -10.16 -12.23 26.68
CA PHE A 89 -10.00 -11.06 27.54
C PHE A 89 -8.53 -10.77 27.88
N PHE A 90 -7.75 -11.80 28.21
CA PHE A 90 -6.32 -11.63 28.47
C PHE A 90 -5.55 -11.17 27.23
N LEU A 91 -5.86 -11.72 26.05
CA LEU A 91 -5.20 -11.32 24.81
C LEU A 91 -5.56 -9.89 24.42
N LEU A 92 -6.82 -9.48 24.58
CA LEU A 92 -7.22 -8.08 24.36
C LEU A 92 -6.52 -7.12 25.32
N GLY A 93 -6.39 -7.50 26.60
CA GLY A 93 -5.61 -6.74 27.57
C GLY A 93 -4.13 -6.61 27.18
N PHE A 94 -3.53 -7.68 26.66
CA PHE A 94 -2.15 -7.67 26.17
C PHE A 94 -1.96 -6.67 25.01
N VAL A 95 -2.84 -6.69 24.01
CA VAL A 95 -2.78 -5.77 22.85
C VAL A 95 -2.92 -4.31 23.31
N LEU A 96 -3.87 -4.01 24.19
CA LEU A 96 -4.07 -2.65 24.71
C LEU A 96 -2.88 -2.15 25.54
N LEU A 97 -2.29 -3.02 26.37
CA LEU A 97 -1.10 -2.68 27.16
C LEU A 97 0.12 -2.45 26.27
N GLY A 98 0.32 -3.29 25.25
CA GLY A 98 1.38 -3.12 24.26
C GLY A 98 1.29 -1.75 23.58
N PHE A 99 0.10 -1.41 23.09
CA PHE A 99 -0.16 -0.11 22.48
C PHE A 99 0.11 1.07 23.43
N TYR A 100 -0.34 0.99 24.68
CA TYR A 100 -0.12 2.04 25.68
C TYR A 100 1.37 2.25 25.97
N MET A 101 2.13 1.15 26.10
CA MET A 101 3.58 1.21 26.33
C MET A 101 4.29 1.89 25.15
N GLU A 102 3.95 1.52 23.92
CA GLU A 102 4.58 2.10 22.72
C GLU A 102 4.26 3.59 22.54
N TRP A 103 3.06 4.01 22.93
CA TRP A 103 2.71 5.43 22.99
C TRP A 103 3.53 6.16 24.05
N GLY A 104 3.68 5.60 25.25
CA GLY A 104 4.51 6.17 26.31
C GLY A 104 5.99 6.36 25.91
N TYR A 105 6.54 5.45 25.09
CA TYR A 105 7.90 5.58 24.56
C TYR A 105 8.06 6.61 23.43
N GLY A 106 6.97 7.25 22.99
CA GLY A 106 7.00 8.27 21.95
C GLY A 106 7.38 7.76 20.56
N LYS A 107 7.34 6.44 20.33
CA LYS A 107 7.61 5.83 19.01
C LYS A 107 6.59 6.25 17.95
N LEU A 108 5.40 6.64 18.40
CA LEU A 108 4.28 7.12 17.59
C LEU A 108 4.30 8.63 17.33
N ILE A 109 5.17 9.39 18.00
CA ILE A 109 5.28 10.83 17.74
C ILE A 109 6.09 11.04 16.47
N TRP A 110 5.47 11.71 15.50
CA TRP A 110 6.19 12.24 14.37
C TRP A 110 6.86 13.54 14.79
N VAL A 111 8.19 13.51 14.93
CA VAL A 111 8.98 14.74 15.03
C VAL A 111 9.19 15.23 13.61
N VAL A 112 8.66 16.42 13.32
CA VAL A 112 8.89 17.16 12.06
C VAL A 112 10.32 17.69 12.05
#